data_AF-A0A1H7B1L2-F1
#
_entry.id   AF-A0A1H7B1L2-F1
#
_cell.length_a   1.000
_cell.length_b   1.000
_cell.length_c   1.000
_cell.angle_alpha   90.00
_cell.angle_beta   90.00
_cell.angle_gamma   90.00
#
_symmetry.space_group_name_H-M   'P 1'
#
loop_
_entity.id
_entity.type
_entity.pdbx_description
1 polymer ?
#
loop_
_entity_poly.entity_id
_entity_poly.type
_entity_poly.pdbx_seq_one_letter_code
_entity_poly.pdbx_strand_id
1 'polypeptide(L)'
;MSTADRPRFRVSADRQSASRRLRYVETSRPDDGSCTLCQLDEENPPALDENSAMSHNSAEDDAVFAENKLIEAIENQIAAGEPAAAQATLNKLTLVGYERSEAVRLMALILAHEIENMLADNRPFDGSGYETMLRALPELPEALGDADDEEDE
;
A
#
# COMPACT_ATOMS: atom_id res chain seq x y z
N MET A 1 34.01 27.72 -29.18
CA MET A 1 34.54 28.77 -28.30
C MET A 1 35.07 28.08 -27.05
N SER A 2 36.38 28.16 -26.81
CA SER A 2 37.05 27.48 -25.69
C SER A 2 36.61 28.12 -24.37
N THR A 3 35.75 27.46 -23.60
CA THR A 3 35.39 27.90 -22.25
C THR A 3 36.46 27.41 -21.29
N ALA A 4 37.20 28.37 -20.75
CA ALA A 4 38.45 28.21 -20.04
C ALA A 4 38.37 27.27 -18.83
N ASP A 5 39.34 26.36 -18.82
CA ASP A 5 39.97 25.70 -17.68
C ASP A 5 39.78 26.47 -16.35
N ARG A 6 38.83 26.01 -15.54
CA ARG A 6 38.63 26.51 -14.18
C ARG A 6 39.54 25.69 -13.26
N PRO A 7 40.47 26.30 -12.51
CA PRO A 7 41.48 25.54 -11.80
C PRO A 7 40.85 24.67 -10.69
N ARG A 8 41.16 23.35 -10.72
CA ARG A 8 40.80 22.31 -9.73
C ARG A 8 41.30 22.53 -8.30
N PHE A 9 42.01 23.63 -8.08
CA PHE A 9 42.65 23.95 -6.82
C PHE A 9 42.35 25.39 -6.43
N ARG A 10 41.96 25.60 -5.18
CA ARG A 10 41.98 26.94 -4.59
C ARG A 10 43.33 27.16 -3.92
N VAL A 11 44.03 28.19 -4.38
CA VAL A 11 45.31 28.58 -3.81
C VAL A 11 45.11 29.70 -2.82
N SER A 12 45.41 29.43 -1.55
CA SER A 12 45.46 30.45 -0.50
C SER A 12 46.92 30.79 -0.24
N ALA A 13 47.28 32.05 -0.44
CA ALA A 13 48.58 32.60 -0.06
C ALA A 13 48.32 33.76 0.90
N ASP A 14 48.69 33.57 2.16
CA ASP A 14 48.68 34.64 3.16
C ASP A 14 49.98 35.44 3.03
N ARG A 15 49.92 36.78 3.04
CA ARG A 15 51.10 37.64 2.79
C ARG A 15 52.18 37.53 3.87
N GLN A 16 51.88 36.89 5.00
CA GLN A 16 52.81 36.67 6.11
C GLN A 16 53.41 35.24 6.14
N SER A 17 53.05 34.35 5.22
CA SER A 17 53.51 32.96 5.22
C SER A 17 54.55 32.67 4.14
N ALA A 18 55.66 32.04 4.50
CA ALA A 18 56.72 31.65 3.56
C ALA A 18 56.41 30.40 2.71
N SER A 19 55.22 29.80 2.85
CA SER A 19 54.80 28.59 2.14
C SER A 19 53.38 28.71 1.59
N ARG A 20 53.15 28.21 0.37
CA ARG A 20 51.86 28.27 -0.35
C ARG A 20 51.07 26.98 -0.13
N ARG A 21 49.82 27.08 0.35
CA ARG A 21 48.92 25.91 0.55
C ARG A 21 47.95 25.76 -0.63
N LEU A 22 47.93 24.57 -1.22
CA LEU A 22 46.99 24.15 -2.28
C LEU A 22 45.90 23.27 -1.66
N ARG A 23 44.63 23.59 -1.92
CA ARG A 23 43.48 22.72 -1.58
C ARG A 23 42.85 22.19 -2.85
N TYR A 24 42.77 20.86 -2.97
CA TYR A 24 42.04 20.19 -4.05
C TYR A 24 40.54 20.26 -3.79
N VAL A 25 39.76 20.51 -4.84
CA VAL A 25 38.29 20.46 -4.80
C VAL A 25 37.86 19.38 -5.78
N GLU A 26 37.33 18.29 -5.25
CA GLU A 26 36.81 17.18 -6.05
C GLU A 26 35.40 17.55 -6.53
N THR A 27 35.19 17.65 -7.84
CA THR A 27 33.88 17.89 -8.44
C THR A 27 33.44 16.64 -9.18
N SER A 28 32.18 16.23 -9.02
CA SER A 28 31.58 15.08 -9.70
C SER A 28 31.34 15.29 -11.20
N ARG A 29 31.57 16.51 -11.72
CA ARG A 29 31.46 16.82 -13.15
C ARG A 29 32.85 16.80 -13.81
N PRO A 30 33.14 15.85 -14.70
CA PRO A 30 34.33 15.90 -15.54
C PRO A 30 34.20 16.98 -16.63
N ASP A 31 35.30 17.68 -16.93
CA ASP A 31 35.30 18.84 -17.84
C ASP A 31 35.23 18.48 -19.34
N ASP A 32 35.42 17.20 -19.67
CA ASP A 32 35.39 16.66 -21.03
C ASP A 32 34.01 16.13 -21.45
N GLY A 33 32.99 16.32 -20.60
CA GLY A 33 31.63 15.86 -20.87
C GLY A 33 31.44 14.35 -20.76
N SER A 34 32.43 13.59 -20.27
CA SER A 34 32.36 12.12 -20.13
C SER A 34 31.55 11.63 -18.92
N CYS A 35 30.70 12.47 -18.33
CA CYS A 35 29.93 12.12 -17.15
C CYS A 35 28.85 11.10 -17.50
N THR A 36 29.08 9.83 -17.16
CA THR A 36 28.12 8.73 -17.37
C THR A 36 26.79 8.96 -16.65
N LEU A 37 26.82 9.62 -15.49
CA LEU A 37 25.62 9.94 -14.71
C LEU A 37 24.76 11.00 -15.42
N CYS A 38 25.37 11.99 -16.08
CA CYS A 38 24.64 12.99 -16.85
C CYS A 38 24.13 12.45 -18.19
N GLN A 39 24.85 11.52 -18.84
CA GLN A 39 24.37 10.85 -20.05
C GLN A 39 23.10 10.03 -19.77
N LEU A 40 23.05 9.34 -18.63
CA LEU A 40 21.88 8.58 -18.19
C LEU A 40 20.64 9.46 -17.94
N ASP A 41 20.83 10.64 -17.35
CA ASP A 41 19.72 11.59 -17.11
C ASP A 41 19.16 12.17 -18.43
N GLU A 42 19.99 12.25 -19.47
CA GLU A 42 19.62 12.78 -20.79
C GLU A 42 18.97 11.70 -21.70
N GLU A 43 19.41 10.44 -21.57
CA GLU A 43 18.84 9.28 -22.27
C GLU A 43 17.56 8.75 -21.62
N ASN A 44 17.35 9.02 -20.33
CA ASN A 44 16.15 8.62 -19.59
C ASN A 44 15.63 9.83 -18.79
N PRO A 45 15.06 10.84 -19.47
CA PRO A 45 14.48 11.98 -18.77
C PRO A 45 13.41 11.48 -17.79
N PRO A 46 13.28 12.07 -16.60
CA PRO A 46 12.11 11.81 -15.77
C PRO A 46 10.88 12.08 -16.65
N ALA A 47 9.93 11.16 -16.65
CA ALA A 47 8.67 11.38 -17.35
C ALA A 47 8.15 12.75 -16.92
N LEU A 48 8.14 13.71 -17.85
CA LEU A 48 7.47 14.98 -17.64
C LEU A 48 6.07 14.61 -17.15
N ASP A 49 5.67 15.15 -16.01
CA ASP A 49 4.43 14.87 -15.29
C ASP A 49 3.19 14.98 -16.20
N GLU A 50 2.97 13.97 -17.03
CA GLU A 50 1.75 13.73 -17.77
C GLU A 50 1.00 12.68 -16.97
N ASN A 51 0.12 13.19 -16.11
CA ASN A 51 -0.78 12.47 -15.22
C ASN A 51 -0.22 12.16 -13.82
N SER A 52 -0.09 13.20 -13.00
CA SER A 52 -0.73 13.14 -11.68
C SER A 52 -2.26 13.10 -11.87
N ALA A 53 -2.75 12.02 -12.48
CA ALA A 53 -4.08 11.53 -12.18
C ALA A 53 -3.98 10.97 -10.76
N MET A 54 -3.94 11.86 -9.77
CA MET A 54 -4.41 11.52 -8.44
C MET A 54 -5.86 11.14 -8.67
N SER A 55 -6.10 9.84 -8.79
CA SER A 55 -7.43 9.28 -8.87
C SER A 55 -8.21 9.91 -7.73
N HIS A 56 -9.17 10.74 -8.06
CA HIS A 56 -10.16 11.15 -7.08
C HIS A 56 -11.11 9.95 -6.95
N ASN A 57 -10.58 8.84 -6.41
CA ASN A 57 -11.42 7.75 -5.94
C ASN A 57 -12.29 8.40 -4.87
N SER A 58 -13.59 8.33 -5.09
CA SER A 58 -14.55 8.69 -4.06
C SER A 58 -14.40 7.71 -2.89
N ALA A 59 -14.86 8.10 -1.70
CA ALA A 59 -14.89 7.17 -0.56
C ALA A 59 -15.72 5.90 -0.88
N GLU A 60 -16.70 6.00 -1.78
CA GLU A 60 -17.48 4.88 -2.30
C GLU A 60 -16.61 3.92 -3.13
N ASP A 61 -15.75 4.44 -4.01
CA ASP A 61 -14.84 3.61 -4.80
C ASP A 61 -13.86 2.82 -3.90
N ASP A 62 -13.36 3.46 -2.85
CA ASP A 62 -12.46 2.82 -1.89
C ASP A 62 -13.18 1.73 -1.07
N ALA A 63 -14.43 1.96 -0.67
CA ALA A 63 -15.25 0.97 0.04
C ALA A 63 -15.54 -0.26 -0.84
N VAL A 64 -15.94 -0.05 -2.09
CA VAL A 64 -16.16 -1.12 -3.07
C VAL A 64 -14.87 -1.89 -3.33
N PHE A 65 -13.72 -1.20 -3.40
CA PHE A 65 -12.42 -1.86 -3.54
C PHE A 65 -12.11 -2.76 -2.33
N ALA A 66 -12.33 -2.27 -1.11
CA ALA A 66 -12.09 -3.03 0.12
C ALA A 66 -12.99 -4.27 0.18
N GLU A 67 -14.28 -4.14 -0.11
CA GLU A 67 -15.22 -5.27 -0.16
C GLU A 67 -14.75 -6.34 -1.14
N ASN A 68 -14.38 -5.96 -2.36
CA ASN A 68 -13.88 -6.89 -3.37
C ASN A 68 -12.64 -7.66 -2.90
N LYS A 69 -11.73 -6.99 -2.16
CA LYS A 69 -10.53 -7.63 -1.60
C LYS A 69 -10.86 -8.61 -0.49
N LEU A 70 -11.87 -8.32 0.33
CA LEU A 70 -12.35 -9.22 1.36
C LEU A 70 -13.03 -10.46 0.76
N ILE A 71 -13.85 -10.26 -0.27
CA ILE A 71 -14.44 -11.37 -1.05
C ILE A 71 -13.35 -12.27 -1.64
N GLU A 72 -12.34 -11.68 -2.29
CA GLU A 72 -11.20 -12.41 -2.84
C GLU A 72 -10.46 -13.20 -1.74
N ALA A 73 -10.28 -12.62 -0.56
CA ALA A 73 -9.66 -13.31 0.57
C ALA A 73 -10.48 -14.52 1.04
N ILE A 74 -11.80 -14.41 1.13
CA ILE A 74 -12.68 -15.54 1.47
C ILE A 74 -12.60 -16.65 0.41
N GLU A 75 -12.62 -16.29 -0.86
CA GLU A 75 -12.46 -17.25 -1.96
C GLU A 75 -11.12 -18.01 -1.86
N ASN A 76 -10.05 -17.29 -1.54
CA ASN A 76 -8.74 -17.89 -1.33
C ASN A 76 -8.72 -18.83 -0.11
N GLN A 77 -9.39 -18.49 0.99
CA GLN A 77 -9.53 -19.36 2.16
C GLN A 77 -10.28 -20.65 1.82
N ILE A 78 -11.38 -20.53 1.07
CA ILE A 78 -12.18 -21.67 0.61
C ILE A 78 -11.34 -22.58 -0.32
N ALA A 79 -10.62 -21.98 -1.27
CA ALA A 79 -9.75 -22.72 -2.19
C ALA A 79 -8.58 -23.41 -1.46
N ALA A 80 -8.02 -22.76 -0.43
CA ALA A 80 -6.97 -23.33 0.42
C ALA A 80 -7.49 -24.38 1.41
N GLY A 81 -8.80 -24.37 1.71
CA GLY A 81 -9.40 -25.19 2.76
C GLY A 81 -9.04 -24.72 4.18
N GLU A 82 -8.58 -23.48 4.32
CA GLU A 82 -8.08 -22.91 5.58
C GLU A 82 -8.70 -21.52 5.83
N PRO A 83 -9.42 -21.31 6.96
CA PRO A 83 -9.77 -22.31 7.95
C PRO A 83 -10.81 -23.31 7.42
N ALA A 84 -10.85 -24.52 7.97
CA ALA A 84 -11.88 -25.52 7.60
C ALA A 84 -13.32 -25.01 7.85
N ALA A 85 -13.47 -24.04 8.76
CA ALA A 85 -14.72 -23.32 9.00
C ALA A 85 -15.25 -22.58 7.76
N ALA A 86 -14.38 -22.09 6.87
CA ALA A 86 -14.80 -21.32 5.68
C ALA A 86 -15.64 -22.17 4.73
N GLN A 87 -15.12 -23.34 4.31
CA GLN A 87 -15.86 -24.26 3.45
C GLN A 87 -17.12 -24.80 4.14
N ALA A 88 -17.05 -25.12 5.43
CA ALA A 88 -18.21 -25.60 6.19
C ALA A 88 -19.33 -24.55 6.26
N THR A 89 -18.97 -23.28 6.42
CA THR A 89 -19.91 -22.15 6.47
C THR A 89 -20.57 -21.93 5.12
N LEU A 90 -19.78 -21.92 4.04
CA LEU A 90 -20.33 -21.82 2.69
C LEU A 90 -21.31 -22.96 2.38
N ASN A 91 -20.94 -24.19 2.71
CA ASN A 91 -21.81 -25.35 2.51
C ASN A 91 -23.11 -25.22 3.32
N LYS A 92 -23.03 -24.79 4.58
CA LYS A 92 -24.20 -24.58 5.43
C LYS A 92 -25.13 -23.52 4.84
N LEU A 93 -24.60 -22.35 4.46
CA LEU A 93 -25.40 -21.24 3.93
C LEU A 93 -26.07 -21.61 2.60
N THR A 94 -25.34 -22.28 1.70
CA THR A 94 -25.92 -22.74 0.43
C THR A 94 -26.98 -23.83 0.63
N LEU A 95 -26.82 -24.71 1.63
CA LEU A 95 -27.84 -25.72 1.99
C LEU A 95 -29.14 -25.10 2.51
N VAL A 96 -29.08 -23.97 3.21
CA VAL A 96 -30.28 -23.27 3.70
C VAL A 96 -30.87 -22.30 2.67
N GLY A 97 -30.29 -22.22 1.46
CA GLY A 97 -30.86 -21.53 0.31
C GLY A 97 -30.23 -20.20 -0.07
N TYR A 98 -29.13 -19.78 0.57
CA TYR A 98 -28.38 -18.60 0.13
C TYR A 98 -27.65 -18.92 -1.18
N GLU A 99 -27.63 -17.93 -2.08
CA GLU A 99 -26.80 -17.99 -3.27
C GLU A 99 -25.31 -17.90 -2.87
N ARG A 100 -24.42 -18.52 -3.65
CA ARG A 100 -23.00 -18.64 -3.29
C ARG A 100 -22.35 -17.26 -3.11
N SER A 101 -22.58 -16.32 -4.02
CA SER A 101 -22.02 -14.98 -3.91
C SER A 101 -22.54 -14.25 -2.66
N GLU A 102 -23.81 -14.43 -2.29
CA GLU A 102 -24.37 -13.87 -1.06
C GLU A 102 -23.75 -14.49 0.20
N ALA A 103 -23.59 -15.81 0.22
CA ALA A 103 -22.91 -16.48 1.33
C ALA A 103 -21.46 -15.99 1.51
N VAL A 104 -20.73 -15.81 0.41
CA VAL A 104 -19.36 -15.27 0.43
C VAL A 104 -19.33 -13.81 0.89
N ARG A 105 -20.30 -12.98 0.48
CA ARG A 105 -20.44 -11.60 1.00
C ARG A 105 -20.66 -11.57 2.52
N LEU A 106 -21.57 -12.39 3.05
CA LEU A 106 -21.77 -12.50 4.51
C LEU A 106 -20.50 -12.95 5.24
N MET A 107 -19.74 -13.90 4.67
CA MET A 107 -18.45 -14.31 5.23
C MET A 107 -17.40 -13.19 5.17
N ALA A 108 -17.43 -12.34 4.15
CA ALA A 108 -16.56 -11.19 4.02
C ALA A 108 -16.87 -10.10 5.07
N LEU A 109 -18.15 -9.91 5.44
CA LEU A 109 -18.53 -9.02 6.55
C LEU A 109 -17.91 -9.45 7.89
N ILE A 110 -17.93 -10.76 8.17
CA ILE A 110 -17.29 -11.30 9.37
C ILE A 110 -15.77 -11.09 9.35
N LEU A 111 -15.14 -11.20 8.17
CA LEU A 111 -13.71 -10.93 8.02
C LEU A 111 -13.39 -9.44 8.22
N ALA A 112 -14.21 -8.56 7.65
CA ALA A 112 -14.09 -7.11 7.85
C ALA A 112 -14.16 -6.76 9.33
N HIS A 113 -15.17 -7.27 10.03
CA HIS A 113 -15.35 -7.04 11.46
C HIS A 113 -14.14 -7.48 12.31
N GLU A 114 -13.56 -8.66 12.03
CA GLU A 114 -12.36 -9.08 12.75
C GLU A 114 -11.14 -8.21 12.40
N ILE A 115 -10.98 -7.76 11.16
CA ILE A 115 -9.91 -6.84 10.77
C ILE A 115 -10.08 -5.49 11.47
N GLU A 116 -11.30 -4.96 11.55
CA GLU A 116 -11.61 -3.74 12.27
C GLU A 116 -11.26 -3.86 13.75
N ASN A 117 -11.68 -4.94 14.41
CA ASN A 117 -11.34 -5.20 15.82
C ASN A 117 -9.82 -5.32 16.01
N MET A 118 -9.14 -6.03 15.10
CA MET A 118 -7.68 -6.18 15.10
C MET A 118 -6.99 -4.81 15.07
N LEU A 119 -7.46 -3.91 14.20
CA LEU A 119 -6.91 -2.56 14.04
C LEU A 119 -7.27 -1.64 15.21
N ALA A 120 -8.53 -1.65 15.66
CA ALA A 120 -9.04 -0.81 16.74
C ALA A 120 -8.35 -1.12 18.08
N ASP A 121 -8.20 -2.41 18.40
CA ASP A 121 -7.55 -2.86 19.63
C ASP A 121 -6.01 -2.94 19.50
N ASN A 122 -5.46 -2.70 18.30
CA ASN A 122 -4.05 -2.89 17.97
C ASN A 122 -3.53 -4.27 18.43
N ARG A 123 -4.30 -5.32 18.12
CA ARG A 123 -4.07 -6.71 18.52
C ARG A 123 -3.76 -7.58 17.30
N PRO A 124 -3.20 -8.79 17.46
CA PRO A 124 -3.14 -9.75 16.36
C PRO A 124 -4.54 -10.27 15.98
N PHE A 125 -4.68 -10.75 14.74
CA PHE A 125 -5.89 -11.40 14.24
C PHE A 125 -6.25 -12.63 15.11
N ASP A 126 -7.49 -12.70 15.58
CA ASP A 126 -8.02 -13.83 16.35
C ASP A 126 -8.72 -14.82 15.42
N GLY A 127 -7.97 -15.84 14.98
CA GLY A 127 -8.52 -16.91 14.15
C GLY A 127 -9.62 -17.73 14.83
N SER A 128 -9.55 -17.91 16.15
CA SER A 128 -10.56 -18.70 16.87
C SER A 128 -11.88 -17.96 16.99
N GLY A 129 -11.83 -16.66 17.30
CA GLY A 129 -12.98 -15.76 17.29
C GLY A 129 -13.61 -15.68 15.91
N TYR A 130 -12.79 -15.43 14.88
CA TYR A 130 -13.21 -15.41 13.49
C TYR A 130 -13.94 -16.69 13.05
N GLU A 131 -13.37 -17.86 13.32
CA GLU A 131 -14.01 -19.13 12.97
C GLU A 131 -15.34 -19.36 13.73
N THR A 132 -15.47 -18.84 14.95
CA THR A 132 -16.71 -18.93 15.72
C THR A 132 -17.79 -18.09 15.06
N MET A 133 -17.45 -16.86 14.67
CA MET A 133 -18.37 -15.95 13.97
C MET A 133 -18.80 -16.50 12.59
N LEU A 134 -17.86 -17.07 11.81
CA LEU A 134 -18.21 -17.74 10.55
C LEU A 134 -19.26 -18.84 10.75
N ARG A 135 -19.08 -19.67 11.79
CA ARG A 135 -20.04 -20.74 12.10
C ARG A 135 -21.37 -20.23 12.62
N ALA A 136 -21.47 -18.99 13.10
CA ALA A 136 -22.72 -18.38 13.56
C ALA A 136 -23.60 -17.85 12.41
N LEU A 137 -23.03 -17.58 11.23
CA LEU A 137 -23.80 -17.10 10.07
C LEU A 137 -25.04 -17.96 9.78
N PRO A 138 -26.19 -17.38 9.41
CA PRO A 138 -26.38 -16.00 8.94
C PRO A 138 -26.55 -14.96 10.06
N GLU A 139 -26.47 -15.35 11.33
CA GLU A 139 -26.52 -14.38 12.43
C GLU A 139 -25.24 -13.54 12.43
N LEU A 140 -25.40 -12.22 12.30
CA LEU A 140 -24.30 -11.25 12.34
C LEU A 140 -24.06 -10.80 13.80
N PRO A 141 -22.81 -10.44 14.16
CA PRO A 141 -22.52 -9.76 15.40
C PRO A 141 -23.41 -8.52 15.58
N GLU A 142 -23.86 -8.24 16.81
CA GLU A 142 -24.71 -7.07 17.11
C GLU A 142 -24.08 -5.76 16.60
N ALA A 143 -22.75 -5.63 16.71
CA ALA A 143 -21.99 -4.49 16.20
C ALA A 143 -22.13 -4.25 14.68
N LEU A 144 -22.54 -5.26 13.91
CA LEU A 144 -22.83 -5.16 12.47
C LEU A 144 -24.32 -4.99 12.17
N GLY A 145 -25.21 -5.24 13.14
CA GLY A 145 -26.66 -5.22 12.95
C GLY A 145 -27.31 -3.85 13.13
N ASP A 146 -26.65 -2.92 13.82
CA ASP A 146 -27.22 -1.61 14.18
C ASP A 146 -26.92 -0.49 13.14
N ALA A 147 -26.17 -0.80 12.07
CA ALA A 147 -25.75 0.21 11.08
C ALA A 147 -26.88 0.71 10.16
N ASP A 148 -28.01 -0.01 10.11
CA ASP A 148 -29.16 0.32 9.23
C ASP A 148 -30.25 1.17 9.94
N ASP A 149 -30.14 1.43 11.26
CA ASP A 149 -31.17 2.13 12.04
C ASP A 149 -30.89 3.65 12.23
N GLU A 150 -29.82 4.21 11.64
CA GLU A 150 -29.50 5.66 11.69
C GLU A 150 -29.88 6.43 10.40
N GLU A 151 -30.83 5.95 9.60
CA GLU A 151 -31.52 6.76 8.58
C GLU A 151 -32.91 7.17 9.08
N ASP A 152 -33.00 8.31 9.79
CA ASP A 152 -34.13 9.27 9.79
C ASP A 152 -34.23 10.08 11.13
N GLU A 153 -33.54 11.22 11.23
CA GLU A 153 -34.01 12.41 11.98
C GLU A 153 -33.62 13.73 11.27
#